data_AF-A0A2S0XH34-F1
#
_entry.id   AF-A0A2S0XH34-F1
#
_cell.length_a   1.000
_cell.length_b   1.000
_cell.length_c   1.000
_cell.angle_alpha   90.00
_cell.angle_beta   90.00
_cell.angle_gamma   90.00
#
_symmetry.space_group_name_H-M   'P 1'
#
loop_
_entity.id
_entity.type
_entity.pdbx_description
1 polymer ?
#
loop_
_entity_poly.entity_id
_entity_poly.type
_entity_poly.pdbx_seq_one_letter_code
_entity_poly.pdbx_strand_id
1 'polypeptide(L)'
;MATLIAEIPDHSLKGALEALSPYVKPENLKLFSPIAVPKDQGDDELAKLAQKVVDAVRPKPSQPLRREALQKLLSGHDTFSNQTGQADPALRNAMGAISKALKTVFAHDQAVRRLAIPKKTHFPDGAYRGTVYILTPLGARVRDLLKAENAI
;
A
#
# COMPACT_ATOMS: atom_id res chain seq x y z
N MET A 1 7.37 -35.73 -8.20
CA MET A 1 7.53 -35.18 -6.84
C MET A 1 6.15 -35.20 -6.20
N ALA A 2 5.98 -35.89 -5.07
CA ALA A 2 4.70 -35.93 -4.37
C ALA A 2 4.54 -34.63 -3.56
N THR A 3 3.54 -33.82 -3.89
CA THR A 3 3.18 -32.64 -3.10
C THR A 3 2.36 -33.10 -1.90
N LEU A 4 2.92 -32.96 -0.70
CA LEU A 4 2.19 -33.17 0.55
C LEU A 4 1.43 -31.90 0.90
N ILE A 5 0.11 -32.02 1.05
CA ILE A 5 -0.78 -30.96 1.53
C ILE A 5 -1.25 -31.38 2.92
N ALA A 6 -0.88 -30.60 3.94
CA ALA A 6 -1.35 -30.79 5.31
C ALA A 6 -2.24 -29.59 5.67
N GLU A 7 -3.52 -29.84 5.96
CA GLU A 7 -4.43 -28.82 6.50
C GLU A 7 -4.14 -28.62 7.99
N ILE A 8 -3.93 -27.36 8.39
CA ILE A 8 -3.68 -26.99 9.79
C ILE A 8 -4.98 -26.39 10.35
N PRO A 9 -5.75 -27.13 11.16
CA PRO A 9 -7.12 -26.76 11.50
C PRO A 9 -7.24 -25.56 12.45
N ASP A 10 -6.20 -25.24 13.21
CA ASP A 10 -6.29 -24.28 14.34
C ASP A 10 -5.23 -23.16 14.31
N HIS A 11 -4.49 -23.00 13.20
CA HIS A 11 -3.33 -22.10 13.09
C HIS A 11 -2.32 -22.21 14.24
N SER A 12 -2.37 -23.30 15.02
CA SER A 12 -1.54 -23.49 16.20
C SER A 12 -0.33 -24.35 15.86
N LEU A 13 0.78 -24.11 16.54
CA LEU A 13 1.99 -24.92 16.39
C LEU A 13 1.72 -26.40 16.73
N LYS A 14 0.79 -26.65 17.66
CA LYS A 14 0.39 -28.01 18.04
C LYS A 14 -0.37 -28.71 16.91
N GLY A 15 -1.34 -28.04 16.28
CA GLY A 15 -2.09 -28.60 15.16
C GLY A 15 -1.22 -28.84 13.93
N ALA A 16 -0.23 -27.98 13.68
CA ALA A 16 0.74 -28.17 12.60
C ALA A 16 1.63 -29.41 12.84
N LEU A 17 2.07 -29.64 14.08
CA LEU A 17 2.88 -30.81 14.44
C LEU A 17 2.08 -32.11 14.35
N GLU A 18 0.82 -32.10 14.78
CA GLU A 18 -0.08 -33.27 14.66
C GLU A 18 -0.34 -33.62 13.19
N ALA A 19 -0.59 -32.64 12.32
CA ALA A 19 -0.83 -32.86 10.90
C ALA A 19 0.40 -33.42 10.14
N LEU A 20 1.61 -33.06 10.59
CA LEU A 20 2.87 -33.53 9.99
C LEU A 20 3.38 -34.84 10.58
N SER A 21 2.88 -35.25 11.75
CA SER A 21 3.31 -36.44 12.48
C SER A 21 3.24 -37.77 11.70
N PRO A 22 2.31 -38.00 10.76
CA PRO A 22 2.29 -39.24 9.97
C PRO A 22 3.38 -39.27 8.88
N TYR A 23 3.94 -38.12 8.52
CA TYR A 23 4.81 -37.95 7.35
C TYR A 23 6.26 -37.69 7.71
N VAL A 24 6.52 -37.08 8.88
CA VAL A 24 7.85 -36.70 9.33
C VAL A 24 8.03 -37.08 10.79
N LYS A 25 9.08 -37.86 11.09
CA LYS A 25 9.43 -38.19 12.48
C LYS A 25 9.73 -36.90 13.26
N PRO A 26 9.27 -36.76 14.51
CA PRO A 26 9.44 -35.54 15.31
C PRO A 26 10.89 -35.06 15.40
N GLU A 27 11.84 -35.99 15.45
CA GLU A 27 13.29 -35.75 15.53
C GLU A 27 13.86 -34.99 14.31
N ASN A 28 13.16 -35.00 13.18
CA ASN A 28 13.57 -34.34 11.93
C ASN A 28 12.86 -32.99 11.70
N LEU A 29 11.98 -32.57 12.61
CA LEU A 29 11.27 -31.29 12.52
C LEU A 29 12.11 -30.17 13.12
N LYS A 30 12.71 -29.34 12.26
CA LYS A 30 13.35 -28.09 12.68
C LYS A 30 12.30 -26.99 12.78
N LEU A 31 11.87 -26.69 14.00
CA LEU A 31 11.08 -25.49 14.29
C LEU A 31 12.01 -24.28 14.20
N PHE A 32 11.86 -23.49 13.15
CA PHE A 32 12.46 -22.17 13.12
C PHE A 32 11.68 -21.28 14.07
N SER A 33 12.39 -20.52 14.91
CA SER A 33 11.76 -19.48 15.72
C SER A 33 10.93 -18.59 14.78
N PRO A 34 9.63 -18.39 15.06
CA PRO A 34 8.84 -17.46 14.26
C PRO A 34 9.58 -16.14 14.26
N ILE A 35 9.93 -15.65 13.07
CA ILE A 35 10.39 -14.27 12.92
C ILE A 35 9.28 -13.45 13.55
N ALA A 36 9.61 -12.69 14.59
CA ALA A 36 8.63 -11.84 15.24
C ALA A 36 8.00 -11.00 14.13
N VAL A 37 6.71 -11.24 13.87
CA VAL A 37 5.92 -10.33 13.04
C VAL A 37 6.16 -8.97 13.68
N PRO A 38 6.65 -7.96 12.91
CA PRO A 38 6.86 -6.64 13.47
C PRO A 38 5.57 -6.29 14.22
N LYS A 39 5.66 -6.09 15.54
CA LYS A 39 4.51 -5.69 16.35
C LYS A 39 3.82 -4.58 15.57
N ASP A 40 2.51 -4.71 15.34
CA ASP A 40 1.71 -3.66 14.73
C ASP A 40 2.23 -2.33 15.28
N GLN A 41 2.79 -1.52 14.39
CA GLN A 41 3.30 -0.20 14.73
C GLN A 41 2.17 0.48 15.47
N GLY A 42 2.31 0.66 16.79
CA GLY A 42 1.22 1.17 17.62
C GLY A 42 0.67 2.45 17.01
N ASP A 43 -0.61 2.78 17.26
CA ASP A 43 -1.28 3.95 16.68
C ASP A 43 -0.40 5.23 16.70
N ASP A 44 0.44 5.39 17.73
CA ASP A 44 1.42 6.47 17.87
C ASP A 44 2.55 6.48 16.82
N GLU A 45 3.11 5.33 16.46
CA GLU A 45 4.15 5.23 15.43
C GLU A 45 3.57 5.49 14.04
N LEU A 46 2.37 4.96 13.78
CA LEU A 46 1.65 5.20 12.54
C LEU A 46 1.23 6.67 12.42
N ALA A 47 0.80 7.30 13.51
CA ALA A 47 0.50 8.73 13.55
C ALA A 47 1.75 9.59 13.30
N LYS A 48 2.89 9.28 13.93
CA LYS A 48 4.17 9.96 13.67
C LYS A 48 4.61 9.79 12.22
N LEU A 49 4.45 8.60 11.66
CA LEU A 49 4.77 8.35 10.25
C LEU A 49 3.83 9.12 9.32
N ALA A 50 2.53 9.13 9.61
CA ALA A 50 1.55 9.90 8.84
C ALA A 50 1.88 11.39 8.86
N GLN A 51 2.25 11.95 10.00
CA GLN A 51 2.66 13.36 10.09
C GLN A 51 3.91 13.65 9.25
N LYS A 52 4.95 12.80 9.32
CA LYS A 52 6.14 12.95 8.47
C LYS A 52 5.80 12.92 6.98
N VAL A 53 4.84 12.07 6.59
CA VAL A 53 4.36 12.02 5.21
C VAL A 53 3.64 13.32 4.85
N VAL A 54 2.72 13.81 5.69
CA VAL A 54 2.01 15.08 5.50
C VAL A 54 3.00 16.21 5.26
N ASP A 55 4.01 16.36 6.13
CA ASP A 55 5.01 17.42 6.03
C ASP A 55 5.79 17.36 4.71
N ALA A 56 6.07 16.16 4.21
CA ALA A 56 6.77 15.97 2.94
C ALA A 56 5.89 16.27 1.72
N VAL A 57 4.62 15.89 1.74
CA VAL A 57 3.74 15.95 0.56
C VAL A 57 2.82 17.16 0.52
N ARG A 58 2.69 17.92 1.61
CA ARG A 58 1.79 19.07 1.73
C ARG A 58 1.96 20.01 0.53
N PRO A 59 0.89 20.22 -0.27
CA PRO A 59 0.95 21.12 -1.41
C PRO A 59 1.06 22.57 -0.93
N LYS A 60 1.91 23.36 -1.59
CA LYS A 60 1.94 24.82 -1.39
C LYS A 60 0.76 25.47 -2.11
N PRO A 61 0.28 26.65 -1.67
CA PRO A 61 -0.79 27.38 -2.37
C PRO A 61 -0.49 27.65 -3.86
N SER A 62 0.79 27.79 -4.22
CA SER A 62 1.25 27.97 -5.59
C SER A 62 1.26 26.70 -6.45
N GLN A 63 0.85 25.53 -5.91
CA GLN A 63 0.93 24.23 -6.57
C GLN A 63 -0.45 23.55 -6.72
N PRO A 64 -1.40 24.17 -7.46
CA PRO A 64 -2.77 23.66 -7.57
C PRO A 64 -2.84 22.24 -8.16
N LEU A 65 -2.02 21.93 -9.17
CA LEU A 65 -1.95 20.60 -9.78
C LEU A 65 -1.45 19.51 -8.82
N ARG A 66 -0.58 19.87 -7.87
CA ARG A 66 -0.09 18.94 -6.86
C ARG A 66 -1.17 18.64 -5.82
N ARG A 67 -1.94 19.65 -5.41
CA ARG A 67 -3.12 19.47 -4.56
C ARG A 67 -4.13 18.55 -5.25
N GLU A 68 -4.45 18.83 -6.50
CA GLU A 68 -5.38 18.03 -7.29
C GLU A 68 -4.91 16.58 -7.40
N ALA A 69 -3.65 16.35 -7.79
CA ALA A 69 -3.09 14.99 -7.90
C ALA A 69 -3.09 14.24 -6.56
N LEU A 70 -2.76 14.92 -5.45
CA LEU A 70 -2.75 14.31 -4.13
C LEU A 70 -4.17 13.97 -3.65
N GLN A 71 -5.14 14.87 -3.87
CA GLN A 71 -6.55 14.64 -3.59
C GLN A 71 -7.07 13.44 -4.38
N LYS A 72 -6.73 13.38 -5.67
CA LYS A 72 -7.05 12.29 -6.59
C LYS A 72 -6.46 10.94 -6.14
N LEU A 73 -5.19 10.91 -5.74
CA LEU A 73 -4.51 9.72 -5.20
C LEU A 73 -5.18 9.22 -3.92
N LEU A 74 -5.52 10.15 -3.01
CA LEU A 74 -6.00 9.84 -1.66
C LEU A 74 -7.53 9.73 -1.55
N SER A 75 -8.29 10.09 -2.57
CA SER A 75 -9.74 9.83 -2.62
C SER A 75 -10.07 8.45 -3.16
N GLY A 76 -9.08 7.71 -3.64
CA GLY A 76 -9.29 6.43 -4.33
C GLY A 76 -10.07 6.58 -5.62
N HIS A 77 -10.18 7.81 -6.12
CA HIS A 77 -10.86 8.10 -7.36
C HIS A 77 -10.14 7.42 -8.53
N ASP A 78 -10.94 7.00 -9.49
CA ASP A 78 -10.54 6.68 -10.84
C ASP A 78 -9.77 7.87 -11.42
N THR A 79 -8.45 7.84 -11.26
CA THR A 79 -7.58 8.97 -11.63
C THR A 79 -7.31 9.01 -13.12
N PHE A 80 -7.73 7.96 -13.84
CA PHE A 80 -7.28 7.66 -15.19
C PHE A 80 -8.39 7.04 -16.06
N SER A 81 -9.64 6.91 -15.57
CA SER A 81 -10.68 6.07 -16.21
C SER A 81 -11.27 6.61 -17.51
N ASN A 82 -11.04 7.89 -17.81
CA ASN A 82 -11.53 8.54 -19.03
C ASN A 82 -10.41 9.14 -19.87
N GLN A 83 -9.20 8.58 -19.75
CA GLN A 83 -8.15 8.85 -20.71
C GLN A 83 -8.40 7.94 -21.90
N THR A 84 -8.93 8.49 -22.99
CA THR A 84 -8.95 7.87 -24.32
C THR A 84 -7.52 7.70 -24.85
N GLY A 85 -6.66 7.00 -24.10
CA GLY A 85 -5.27 6.72 -24.41
C GLY A 85 -4.22 7.78 -24.01
N GLN A 86 -4.59 8.99 -23.58
CA GLN A 86 -3.60 10.03 -23.26
C GLN A 86 -3.56 10.40 -21.77
N ALA A 87 -2.42 10.09 -21.15
CA ALA A 87 -2.11 10.55 -19.81
C ALA A 87 -1.89 12.05 -19.79
N ASP A 88 -2.66 12.76 -18.96
CA ASP A 88 -2.45 14.17 -18.67
C ASP A 88 -0.98 14.39 -18.21
N PRO A 89 -0.16 15.10 -19.01
CA PRO A 89 1.24 15.32 -18.70
C PRO A 89 1.44 16.11 -17.41
N ALA A 90 0.55 17.05 -17.10
CA ALA A 90 0.62 17.88 -15.90
C ALA A 90 0.35 17.06 -14.64
N LEU A 91 -0.66 16.18 -14.67
CA LEU A 91 -0.94 15.25 -13.58
C LEU A 91 0.16 14.18 -13.41
N ARG A 92 0.72 13.67 -14.52
CA ARG A 92 1.87 12.75 -14.45
C ARG A 92 3.07 13.41 -13.76
N ASN A 93 3.38 14.66 -14.12
CA ASN A 93 4.46 15.42 -13.50
C ASN A 93 4.19 15.70 -12.02
N ALA A 94 2.95 16.03 -11.65
CA ALA A 94 2.53 16.21 -10.27
C ALA A 94 2.71 14.91 -9.44
N MET A 95 2.34 13.76 -10.00
CA MET A 95 2.58 12.45 -9.37
C MET A 95 4.06 12.12 -9.22
N GLY A 96 4.90 12.48 -10.21
CA GLY A 96 6.36 12.38 -10.11
C GLY A 96 6.93 13.23 -8.97
N ALA A 97 6.44 14.46 -8.80
CA ALA A 97 6.82 15.33 -7.70
C ALA A 97 6.39 14.78 -6.33
N ILE A 98 5.19 14.22 -6.23
CA ILE A 98 4.70 13.54 -5.01
C ILE A 98 5.59 12.34 -4.70
N SER A 99 5.92 11.50 -5.69
CA SER A 99 6.83 10.38 -5.52
C SER A 99 8.21 10.81 -5.01
N LYS A 100 8.78 11.87 -5.60
CA LYS A 100 10.06 12.44 -5.15
C LYS A 100 10.01 12.97 -3.72
N ALA A 101 8.91 13.61 -3.34
CA ALA A 101 8.71 14.08 -1.97
C ALA A 101 8.60 12.91 -0.99
N LEU A 102 7.90 11.84 -1.35
CA LEU A 102 7.78 10.65 -0.51
C LEU A 102 9.11 9.90 -0.32
N LYS A 103 10.06 10.04 -1.26
CA LYS A 103 11.40 9.46 -1.10
C LYS A 103 12.19 10.02 0.08
N THR A 104 11.84 11.22 0.58
CA THR A 104 12.48 11.77 1.79
C THR A 104 12.03 11.06 3.07
N VAL A 105 10.87 10.40 3.02
CA VAL A 105 10.29 9.63 4.13
C VAL A 105 10.54 8.14 3.95
N PHE A 106 10.51 7.66 2.70
CA PHE A 106 10.67 6.26 2.34
C PHE A 106 11.85 6.10 1.38
N ALA A 107 12.91 5.45 1.83
CA ALA A 107 14.16 5.28 1.06
C ALA A 107 14.05 4.33 -0.17
N HIS A 108 12.86 3.99 -0.66
CA HIS A 108 12.64 3.02 -1.74
C HIS A 108 11.83 3.56 -2.93
N ASP A 109 12.00 2.93 -4.10
CA ASP A 109 11.46 3.38 -5.39
C ASP A 109 9.93 3.32 -5.53
N GLN A 110 9.22 2.73 -4.55
CA GLN A 110 7.77 2.57 -4.57
C GLN A 110 7.06 3.29 -3.42
N ALA A 111 7.59 4.45 -3.01
CA ALA A 111 7.07 5.24 -1.91
C ALA A 111 5.57 5.57 -2.02
N VAL A 112 5.05 5.82 -3.23
CA VAL A 112 3.62 6.05 -3.48
C VAL A 112 2.75 4.85 -3.08
N ARG A 113 3.24 3.62 -3.26
CA ARG A 113 2.51 2.39 -2.91
C ARG A 113 2.30 2.22 -1.41
N ARG A 114 3.06 2.94 -0.58
CA ARG A 114 2.82 3.00 0.88
C ARG A 114 1.55 3.75 1.21
N LEU A 115 1.08 4.65 0.35
CA LEU A 115 -0.14 5.42 0.53
C LEU A 115 -1.33 4.84 -0.23
N ALA A 116 -1.11 4.42 -1.48
CA ALA A 116 -2.16 3.81 -2.26
C ALA A 116 -1.62 2.80 -3.28
N ILE A 117 -2.29 1.65 -3.36
CA ILE A 117 -1.93 0.54 -4.23
C ILE A 117 -2.64 0.72 -5.57
N PRO A 118 -1.90 0.82 -6.69
CA PRO A 118 -2.51 0.94 -8.01
C PRO A 118 -3.13 -0.39 -8.45
N LYS A 119 -4.38 -0.35 -8.90
CA LYS A 119 -5.11 -1.46 -9.52
C LYS A 119 -5.52 -1.05 -10.93
N LYS A 120 -4.94 -1.72 -11.93
CA LYS A 120 -5.34 -1.52 -13.33
C LYS A 120 -6.76 -2.03 -13.53
N THR A 121 -7.60 -1.21 -14.16
CA THR A 121 -8.96 -1.54 -14.55
C THR A 121 -9.02 -1.69 -16.07
N HIS A 122 -9.90 -2.57 -16.52
CA HIS A 122 -10.11 -2.87 -17.94
C HIS A 122 -11.60 -2.78 -18.24
N PHE A 123 -11.93 -2.47 -19.50
CA PHE A 123 -13.26 -2.59 -20.04
C PHE A 123 -13.63 -4.08 -20.23
N PRO A 124 -14.91 -4.43 -20.43
CA PRO A 124 -15.34 -5.81 -20.64
C PRO A 124 -14.69 -6.50 -21.86
N ASP A 125 -14.24 -5.72 -22.85
CA ASP A 125 -13.50 -6.18 -24.03
C ASP A 125 -11.98 -6.40 -23.76
N GLY A 126 -11.53 -6.19 -22.51
CA GLY A 126 -10.13 -6.32 -22.10
C GLY A 126 -9.27 -5.08 -22.36
N ALA A 127 -9.80 -4.03 -22.98
CA ALA A 127 -9.06 -2.80 -23.21
C ALA A 127 -8.73 -2.09 -21.88
N TYR A 128 -7.54 -1.49 -21.78
CA TYR A 128 -7.14 -0.74 -20.59
C TYR A 128 -8.07 0.45 -20.36
N ARG A 129 -8.73 0.48 -19.20
CA ARG A 129 -9.66 1.53 -18.81
C ARG A 129 -8.99 2.61 -17.98
N GLY A 130 -8.09 2.22 -17.08
CA GLY A 130 -7.47 3.15 -16.16
C GLY A 130 -6.78 2.47 -14.99
N THR A 131 -6.42 3.27 -13.99
CA THR A 131 -5.86 2.78 -12.73
C THR A 131 -6.66 3.40 -11.59
N VAL A 132 -7.19 2.53 -10.72
CA VAL A 132 -7.79 2.90 -9.43
C VAL A 132 -6.72 2.79 -8.37
N TYR A 133 -6.76 3.65 -7.36
CA TYR A 133 -5.84 3.60 -6.23
C TYR A 133 -6.58 3.16 -4.98
N ILE A 134 -6.18 2.01 -4.43
CA ILE A 134 -6.74 1.50 -3.19
C ILE A 134 -5.90 2.07 -2.05
N LEU A 135 -6.52 2.87 -1.17
CA LEU A 135 -5.82 3.46 -0.03
C LEU A 135 -5.34 2.40 0.94
N THR A 136 -4.11 2.57 1.44
CA THR A 136 -3.59 1.84 2.59
C THR A 136 -4.09 2.50 3.88
N PRO A 137 -3.96 1.84 5.05
CA PRO A 137 -4.25 2.47 6.34
C PRO A 137 -3.46 3.76 6.57
N LEU A 138 -2.18 3.79 6.17
CA LEU A 138 -1.34 4.99 6.22
C LEU A 138 -1.87 6.10 5.28
N GLY A 139 -2.24 5.75 4.05
CA GLY A 139 -2.80 6.70 3.10
C GLY A 139 -4.11 7.32 3.60
N ALA A 140 -4.98 6.52 4.22
CA ALA A 140 -6.23 7.00 4.81
C ALA A 140 -5.96 8.02 5.93
N ARG A 141 -5.03 7.73 6.85
CA ARG A 141 -4.64 8.67 7.90
C ARG A 141 -4.04 9.97 7.34
N VAL A 142 -3.15 9.88 6.36
CA VAL A 142 -2.57 11.06 5.68
C VAL A 142 -3.64 11.92 5.02
N ARG A 143 -4.62 11.29 4.35
CA ARG A 143 -5.76 12.00 3.76
C ARG A 143 -6.54 12.77 4.81
N ASP A 144 -6.84 12.12 5.93
CA ASP A 144 -7.68 12.70 6.97
C ASP A 144 -6.96 13.89 7.65
N LEU A 145 -5.64 13.79 7.86
CA LEU A 145 -4.81 14.91 8.34
C LEU A 145 -4.78 16.08 7.34
N LEU A 146 -4.53 15.80 6.05
CA LEU A 146 -4.50 16.86 5.03
C LEU A 146 -5.87 17.56 4.85
N LYS A 147 -6.97 16.82 5.02
CA LYS A 147 -8.33 17.39 5.01
C LYS A 147 -8.57 18.27 6.24
N ALA A 148 -8.17 17.82 7.43
CA ALA A 148 -8.30 18.60 8.66
C ALA A 148 -7.54 19.95 8.57
N GLU A 149 -6.43 19.97 7.83
CA GLU A 149 -5.62 21.17 7.58
C GLU A 149 -6.10 22.03 6.38
N ASN A 150 -7.19 21.66 5.70
CA ASN A 150 -7.64 22.26 4.44
C ASN A 150 -6.58 22.29 3.32
N ALA A 151 -5.62 21.37 3.36
CA ALA A 151 -4.55 21.25 2.38
C ALA A 151 -4.99 20.52 1.09
N ILE A 152 -6.00 19.65 1.18
CA ILE A 152 -6.65 18.99 0.04
C ILE A 152 -8.17 19.14 0.10
#